data_AF-A0A1I3UHB3-F1
#
_entry.id   AF-A0A1I3UHB3-F1
#
_cell.length_a   1.000
_cell.length_b   1.000
_cell.length_c   1.000
_cell.angle_alpha   90.00
_cell.angle_beta   90.00
_cell.angle_gamma   90.00
#
_symmetry.space_group_name_H-M   'P 1'
#
loop_
_entity.id
_entity.type
_entity.pdbx_description
1 polymer ?
#
loop_
_entity_poly.entity_id
_entity_poly.type
_entity_poly.pdbx_seq_one_letter_code
_entity_poly.pdbx_strand_id
1 'polypeptide(L)'
;MSNKGQADTEGQVAASLFTGLNETLMERFRRYYGQYRLNSGTDEGFTLAKEALVFAMLNDISNYVEADDLLSIRRMMGEWDVILFMIQASNDSLKEYFEQ
;
A
#
# COMPACT_ATOMS: atom_id res chain seq x y z
N MET A 1 17.71 -33.28 -22.05
CA MET A 1 16.91 -33.01 -20.84
C MET A 1 16.86 -31.50 -20.66
N SER A 2 15.78 -30.85 -21.11
CA SER A 2 15.62 -29.39 -20.99
C SER A 2 14.95 -29.08 -19.65
N ASN A 3 15.67 -28.34 -18.82
CA ASN A 3 15.21 -27.83 -17.53
C ASN A 3 14.23 -26.67 -17.79
N LYS A 4 12.92 -26.96 -17.87
CA LYS A 4 11.85 -25.96 -17.82
C LYS A 4 11.27 -25.97 -16.41
N GLY A 5 11.63 -25.00 -15.58
CA GLY A 5 11.06 -24.92 -14.24
C GLY A 5 11.51 -23.77 -13.36
N GLN A 6 12.05 -22.68 -13.91
CA GLN A 6 12.55 -21.58 -13.08
C GLN A 6 12.16 -20.16 -13.53
N ALA A 7 11.41 -20.01 -14.63
CA ALA A 7 11.10 -18.68 -15.19
C ALA A 7 9.78 -18.06 -14.68
N ASP A 8 8.94 -18.82 -13.98
CA ASP A 8 7.56 -18.37 -13.70
C ASP A 8 7.41 -17.62 -12.37
N THR A 9 8.39 -17.70 -11.47
CA THR A 9 8.30 -17.07 -10.14
C THR A 9 8.72 -15.61 -10.17
N GLU A 10 9.79 -15.26 -10.89
CA GLU A 10 10.31 -13.88 -10.97
C GLU A 10 9.36 -12.92 -11.70
N GLY A 11 8.63 -13.41 -12.72
CA GLY A 11 7.61 -12.63 -13.42
C GLY A 11 6.38 -12.29 -12.56
N GLN A 12 6.03 -13.16 -11.61
CA GLN A 12 4.87 -12.95 -10.73
C GLN A 12 5.16 -12.00 -9.58
N VAL A 13 6.37 -12.01 -9.00
CA VAL A 13 6.78 -10.99 -8.02
C VAL A 13 6.94 -9.62 -8.67
N ALA A 14 7.48 -9.55 -9.90
CA ALA A 14 7.54 -8.30 -10.66
C ALA A 14 6.14 -7.74 -10.98
N ALA A 15 5.20 -8.58 -11.44
CA ALA A 15 3.82 -8.14 -11.71
C ALA A 15 3.12 -7.63 -10.43
N SER A 16 3.43 -8.21 -9.27
CA SER A 16 2.90 -7.77 -7.97
C SER A 16 3.51 -6.45 -7.47
N LEU A 17 4.71 -6.09 -7.94
CA LEU A 17 5.36 -4.80 -7.67
C LEU A 17 4.87 -3.70 -8.63
N PHE A 18 4.49 -4.05 -9.86
CA PHE A 18 4.04 -3.11 -10.89
C PHE A 18 2.57 -2.70 -10.80
N THR A 19 1.71 -3.45 -10.08
CA THR A 19 0.33 -3.02 -9.84
C THR A 19 0.23 -1.77 -8.95
N GLY A 20 1.29 -1.42 -8.20
CA GLY A 20 1.31 -0.28 -7.29
C GLY A 20 1.64 1.08 -7.92
N LEU A 21 2.11 1.14 -9.18
CA LEU A 21 2.53 2.41 -9.79
C LEU A 21 1.37 3.36 -10.14
N ASN A 22 0.14 2.86 -10.18
CA ASN A 22 -1.06 3.65 -10.46
C ASN A 22 -2.08 3.61 -9.30
N GLU A 23 -1.79 2.93 -8.19
CA GLU A 23 -2.67 2.94 -7.02
C GLU A 23 -2.37 4.19 -6.18
N THR A 24 -3.43 4.90 -5.79
CA THR A 24 -3.38 5.90 -4.72
C THR A 24 -3.01 5.24 -3.38
N LEU A 25 -2.53 6.03 -2.42
CA LEU A 25 -2.29 5.56 -1.06
C LEU A 25 -3.57 5.01 -0.41
N MET A 26 -4.74 5.56 -0.74
CA MET A 26 -6.02 5.09 -0.22
C MET A 26 -6.34 3.68 -0.73
N GLU A 27 -6.14 3.43 -2.03
CA GLU A 27 -6.36 2.11 -2.63
C GLU A 27 -5.38 1.07 -2.07
N ARG A 28 -4.11 1.46 -1.90
CA ARG A 28 -3.09 0.62 -1.25
C ARG A 28 -3.46 0.31 0.20
N PHE A 29 -3.95 1.30 0.94
CA PHE A 29 -4.38 1.09 2.32
C PHE A 29 -5.53 0.10 2.39
N ARG A 30 -6.55 0.27 1.55
CA ARG A 30 -7.68 -0.66 1.44
C ARG A 30 -7.22 -2.08 1.11
N ARG A 31 -6.29 -2.22 0.15
CA ARG A 31 -5.71 -3.52 -0.22
C ARG A 31 -4.96 -4.18 0.94
N TYR A 32 -4.10 -3.44 1.64
CA TYR A 32 -3.42 -3.96 2.83
C TYR A 32 -4.43 -4.33 3.93
N TYR A 33 -5.46 -3.51 4.16
CA TYR A 33 -6.51 -3.82 5.12
C TYR A 33 -7.18 -5.14 4.80
N GLY A 34 -7.59 -5.36 3.56
CA GLY A 34 -8.15 -6.63 3.12
C GLY A 34 -7.21 -7.82 3.39
N GLN A 35 -5.92 -7.67 3.10
CA GLN A 35 -4.92 -8.73 3.33
C GLN A 35 -4.73 -9.08 4.81
N TYR A 36 -4.59 -8.08 5.69
CA TYR A 36 -4.41 -8.33 7.12
C TYR A 36 -5.71 -8.76 7.80
N ARG A 37 -6.87 -8.24 7.36
CA ARG A 37 -8.19 -8.58 7.91
C ARG A 37 -8.54 -10.06 7.76
N LEU A 38 -7.99 -10.74 6.75
CA LEU A 38 -8.16 -12.19 6.56
C LEU A 38 -7.57 -13.02 7.70
N ASN A 39 -6.52 -12.52 8.36
CA ASN A 39 -5.75 -13.27 9.36
C ASN A 39 -5.80 -12.64 10.77
N SER A 40 -6.50 -11.51 10.94
CA SER A 40 -6.57 -10.75 12.19
C SER A 40 -7.95 -10.11 12.40
N GLY A 41 -8.23 -9.67 13.63
CA GLY A 41 -9.45 -8.91 13.93
C GLY A 41 -9.47 -7.56 13.20
N THR A 42 -10.64 -6.93 13.12
CA THR A 42 -10.84 -5.63 12.43
C THR A 42 -9.82 -4.56 12.85
N ASP A 43 -9.65 -4.34 14.15
CA ASP A 43 -8.76 -3.29 14.67
C ASP A 43 -7.27 -3.59 14.48
N GLU A 44 -6.90 -4.85 14.67
CA GLU A 44 -5.53 -5.32 14.46
C GLU A 44 -5.16 -5.26 12.98
N GLY A 45 -6.03 -5.75 12.10
CA GLY A 45 -5.82 -5.71 10.66
C GLY A 45 -5.71 -4.28 10.12
N PHE A 46 -6.51 -3.35 10.65
CA PHE A 46 -6.40 -1.93 10.33
C PHE A 46 -5.06 -1.33 10.77
N THR A 47 -4.61 -1.68 11.98
CA THR A 47 -3.32 -1.21 12.51
C THR A 47 -2.16 -1.72 11.65
N LEU A 48 -2.14 -3.02 11.34
CA LEU A 48 -1.12 -3.65 10.51
C LEU A 48 -1.12 -3.10 9.08
N ALA A 49 -2.30 -2.84 8.51
CA ALA A 49 -2.41 -2.26 7.18
C ALA A 49 -1.86 -0.82 7.12
N LYS A 50 -2.09 -0.02 8.17
CA LYS A 50 -1.52 1.33 8.28
C LYS A 50 0.00 1.28 8.39
N GLU A 51 0.53 0.35 9.20
CA GLU A 51 1.98 0.14 9.31
C GLU A 51 2.60 -0.25 7.97
N ALA A 52 2.00 -1.21 7.26
CA ALA A 52 2.44 -1.63 5.95
C ALA A 52 2.41 -0.48 4.92
N LEU A 53 1.39 0.37 4.96
CA LEU A 53 1.31 1.56 4.10
C LEU A 53 2.46 2.52 4.37
N VAL A 54 2.74 2.84 5.64
CA VAL A 54 3.83 3.75 6.01
C VAL A 54 5.19 3.20 5.58
N PHE A 55 5.46 1.91 5.77
CA PHE A 55 6.71 1.32 5.30
C PHE A 55 6.85 1.36 3.78
N ALA A 56 5.75 1.11 3.07
CA ALA A 56 5.76 1.15 1.63
C ALA A 56 5.97 2.60 1.11
N MET A 57 5.38 3.60 1.77
CA MET A 57 5.65 5.02 1.50
C MET A 57 7.13 5.38 1.72
N LEU A 58 7.79 4.88 2.77
CA LEU A 58 9.21 5.14 2.99
C LEU A 58 10.08 4.63 1.83
N ASN A 59 9.74 3.45 1.28
CA ASN A 59 10.41 2.93 0.09
C ASN A 59 10.13 3.80 -1.14
N ASP A 60 8.90 4.27 -1.32
CA ASP A 60 8.53 5.15 -2.43
C ASP A 60 9.27 6.49 -2.34
N ILE A 61 9.38 7.09 -1.14
CA ILE A 61 10.18 8.30 -0.91
C ILE A 61 11.64 8.05 -1.31
N SER A 62 12.23 6.92 -0.90
CA SER A 62 13.61 6.58 -1.26
C SER A 62 13.79 6.57 -2.79
N ASN A 63 12.89 5.90 -3.51
CA ASN A 63 12.92 5.81 -4.97
C ASN A 63 12.75 7.19 -5.64
N TYR A 64 11.83 8.02 -5.14
CA TYR A 64 11.63 9.37 -5.66
C TYR A 64 12.82 10.30 -5.39
N VAL A 65 13.47 10.17 -4.24
CA VAL A 65 14.70 10.93 -3.92
C VAL A 65 15.83 10.53 -4.86
N GLU A 66 16.02 9.25 -5.12
CA GLU A 66 17.04 8.77 -6.09
C GLU A 66 16.78 9.27 -7.51
N ALA A 67 15.51 9.49 -7.87
CA ALA A 67 15.08 10.00 -9.17
C ALA A 67 14.99 11.54 -9.26
N ASP A 68 15.30 12.28 -8.20
CA ASP A 68 15.08 13.74 -8.07
C ASP A 68 13.62 14.18 -8.35
N ASP A 69 12.65 13.31 -8.05
CA ASP A 69 11.22 13.55 -8.27
C ASP A 69 10.52 14.08 -7.01
N LEU A 70 10.81 15.35 -6.68
CA LEU A 70 10.20 16.03 -5.54
C LEU A 70 8.68 16.26 -5.71
N LEU A 71 8.18 16.23 -6.96
CA LEU A 71 6.76 16.41 -7.23
C LEU A 71 5.96 15.20 -6.79
N SER A 72 6.45 13.99 -7.05
CA SER A 72 5.82 12.75 -6.59
C SER A 72 5.84 12.63 -5.06
N ILE A 73 6.93 13.05 -4.40
CA ILE A 73 6.96 13.13 -2.92
C ILE A 73 5.85 14.07 -2.41
N ARG A 74 5.72 15.27 -2.99
CA ARG A 74 4.68 16.23 -2.58
C ARG A 74 3.27 15.68 -2.78
N ARG A 75 3.01 15.01 -3.90
CA ARG A 75 1.69 14.39 -4.18
C ARG A 75 1.36 13.31 -3.17
N MET A 76 2.31 12.40 -2.92
CA MET A 76 2.14 11.32 -1.95
C MET A 76 1.87 11.86 -0.53
N MET A 77 2.57 12.92 -0.11
CA MET A 77 2.30 13.56 1.18
C MET A 77 0.88 14.15 1.26
N GLY A 78 0.37 14.73 0.16
CA GLY A 78 -1.01 15.21 0.10
C GLY A 78 -2.05 14.10 0.25
N GLU A 79 -1.82 12.93 -0.36
CA GLU A 79 -2.70 11.77 -0.18
C GLU A 79 -2.66 11.22 1.25
N TRP A 80 -1.48 11.23 1.87
CA TRP A 80 -1.32 10.82 3.26
C TRP A 80 -2.07 11.73 4.22
N ASP A 81 -2.06 13.04 4.01
CA ASP A 81 -2.81 14.00 4.82
C ASP A 81 -4.32 13.73 4.77
N VAL A 82 -4.84 13.35 3.59
CA VAL A 82 -6.26 12.95 3.44
C VAL A 82 -6.57 11.71 4.28
N ILE A 83 -5.70 10.70 4.27
CA ILE A 83 -5.86 9.50 5.09
C ILE A 83 -5.84 9.85 6.58
N LEU A 84 -4.88 10.67 7.01
CA LEU A 84 -4.80 11.12 8.40
C LEU A 84 -6.07 11.86 8.85
N PHE A 85 -6.60 12.73 7.98
CA PHE A 85 -7.84 13.43 8.24
C PHE A 85 -9.02 12.46 8.48
N MET A 86 -9.15 11.42 7.64
CA MET A 86 -10.19 10.40 7.80
C MET A 86 -10.02 9.58 9.09
N ILE A 87 -8.79 9.17 9.41
CA ILE A 87 -8.44 8.47 10.65
C ILE A 87 -8.81 9.29 11.89
N GLN A 88 -8.47 10.59 11.89
CA GLN A 88 -8.76 11.49 13.00
C GLN A 88 -10.26 11.72 13.20
N ALA A 89 -11.04 11.74 12.12
CA ALA A 89 -12.49 11.86 12.19
C ALA A 89 -13.13 10.61 12.79
N SER A 90 -12.80 9.43 12.25
CA SER A 90 -13.21 8.13 12.79
C SER A 90 -12.51 7.00 12.03
N ASN A 91 -11.72 6.22 12.75
CA ASN A 91 -11.16 4.99 12.20
C ASN A 91 -12.26 4.01 11.76
N ASP A 92 -13.38 3.96 12.47
CA ASP A 92 -14.46 3.01 12.19
C ASP A 92 -15.17 3.34 10.89
N SER A 93 -15.39 4.62 10.59
CA SER A 93 -15.97 5.04 9.31
C SER A 93 -15.04 4.72 8.13
N LEU A 94 -13.72 4.80 8.33
CA LEU A 94 -12.76 4.42 7.30
C LEU A 94 -12.70 2.90 7.10
N LYS A 95 -12.77 2.11 8.18
CA LYS A 95 -12.87 0.64 8.10
C LYS A 95 -14.16 0.22 7.37
N GLU A 96 -15.30 0.83 7.71
CA GLU A 96 -16.57 0.59 7.01
C GLU A 96 -16.47 0.92 5.52
N TYR A 97 -15.81 2.03 5.16
CA TYR A 97 -15.55 2.37 3.77
C TYR A 97 -14.69 1.32 3.04
N PHE A 98 -13.73 0.70 3.72
CA PHE A 98 -12.92 -0.37 3.13
C PHE A 98 -13.69 -1.68 2.93
N GLU A 99 -14.69 -1.95 3.77
CA GLU A 99 -15.51 -3.17 3.75
C GLU A 99 -16.66 -3.12 2.73
N GLN A 100 -17.01 -1.93 2.20
CA GLN A 100 -18.03 -1.71 1.16
C GLN A 100 -17.54 -2.00 -0.26
#